data_AF-A0A950VRS6-F1
#
_entry.id   AF-A0A950VRS6-F1
#
_cell.length_a   1.000
_cell.length_b   1.000
_cell.length_c   1.000
_cell.angle_alpha   90.00
_cell.angle_beta   90.00
_cell.angle_gamma   90.00
#
_symmetry.space_group_name_H-M   'P 1'
#
loop_
_entity.id
_entity.type
_entity.pdbx_description
1 polymer ?
#
loop_
_entity_poly.entity_id
_entity_poly.type
_entity_poly.pdbx_seq_one_letter_code
_entity_poly.pdbx_strand_id
1 'polypeptide(L)'
;IWFTCSNVSDDDLRGIGDERIVINVNSMSEIDRILALDLPNPIALRVNTDIGAGHHVDVVTAGGGVKFGIDLAEVDAARMVVEDSGRRVVGVHAHIGSGIDSIAPLIESARRLLDLSTDFPNLRWINFGGGISVPYEPGAADFPIDDYGAELTRIADRLLRARDLNAILEPGRYLVAESGTLLSRVTSRRISGGQWWIGVDTGFNHLVRPSKYGAYHHIVNATNGSAASLRETFDVEQMHDDVVVAGNLCESGDVFTRDQSGHAITRRIDRTNAGDLLGFCDAGAYGFSMASLYNARPLPAEVLIDGDNGRLIRDRQTFDDLVKGMR
;
A
#
# COMPACT_ATOMS: atom_id res chain seq x y z
N ILE A 1 -4.73 12.66 -14.73
CA ILE A 1 -3.91 12.10 -13.62
C ILE A 1 -4.37 12.78 -12.33
N TRP A 2 -4.34 12.07 -11.20
CA TRP A 2 -4.62 12.66 -9.88
C TRP A 2 -3.32 12.73 -9.08
N PHE A 3 -3.00 13.91 -8.57
CA PHE A 3 -1.86 14.13 -7.69
C PHE A 3 -2.36 14.38 -6.28
N THR A 4 -1.89 13.57 -5.33
CA THR A 4 -2.31 13.62 -3.92
C THR A 4 -1.06 13.59 -3.04
N CYS A 5 -0.75 14.67 -2.34
CA CYS A 5 0.42 14.73 -1.47
C CYS A 5 0.21 15.72 -0.32
N SER A 6 0.42 15.28 0.92
CA SER A 6 0.51 16.19 2.07
C SER A 6 1.87 16.87 2.10
N ASN A 7 1.94 18.16 2.43
CA ASN A 7 3.18 18.93 2.59
C ASN A 7 4.02 19.02 1.31
N VAL A 8 3.37 19.10 0.14
CA VAL A 8 4.02 19.27 -1.17
C VAL A 8 4.83 20.57 -1.21
N SER A 9 6.03 20.54 -1.80
CA SER A 9 6.88 21.73 -1.98
C SER A 9 6.44 22.57 -3.18
N ASP A 10 6.87 23.83 -3.24
CA ASP A 10 6.60 24.69 -4.39
C ASP A 10 7.27 24.17 -5.67
N ASP A 11 8.43 23.52 -5.55
CA ASP A 11 9.12 22.93 -6.71
C ASP A 11 8.37 21.70 -7.24
N ASP A 12 7.82 20.87 -6.36
CA ASP A 12 6.94 19.76 -6.77
C ASP A 12 5.69 20.31 -7.47
N LEU A 13 5.04 21.32 -6.88
CA LEU A 13 3.86 21.97 -7.45
C LEU A 13 4.14 22.56 -8.84
N ARG A 14 5.27 23.25 -9.03
CA ARG A 14 5.69 23.72 -10.36
C ARG A 14 5.94 22.56 -11.32
N GLY A 15 6.55 21.48 -10.84
CA GLY A 15 6.83 20.28 -11.63
C GLY A 15 5.58 19.59 -12.18
N ILE A 16 4.43 19.74 -11.51
CA ILE A 16 3.15 19.15 -11.94
C ILE A 16 2.19 20.16 -12.60
N GLY A 17 2.64 21.38 -12.91
CA GLY A 17 1.81 22.45 -13.50
C GLY A 17 1.23 22.09 -14.86
N ASP A 18 0.03 21.48 -14.89
CA ASP A 18 -0.61 20.97 -16.12
C ASP A 18 -2.14 20.80 -15.91
N GLU A 19 -2.95 21.28 -16.85
CA GLU A 19 -4.42 21.20 -16.79
C GLU A 19 -4.96 19.75 -16.77
N ARG A 20 -4.15 18.76 -17.17
CA ARG A 20 -4.51 17.33 -17.20
C ARG A 20 -4.26 16.64 -15.86
N ILE A 21 -3.64 17.33 -14.90
CA ILE A 21 -3.31 16.84 -13.55
C ILE A 21 -4.23 17.53 -12.55
N VAL A 22 -5.17 16.78 -11.99
CA VAL A 22 -6.04 17.25 -10.89
C VAL A 22 -5.27 17.11 -9.57
N ILE A 23 -5.23 18.18 -8.78
CA ILE A 23 -4.58 18.15 -7.46
C ILE A 23 -5.65 17.94 -6.39
N ASN A 24 -5.51 16.87 -5.61
CA ASN A 24 -6.23 16.66 -4.36
C ASN A 24 -5.52 17.45 -3.26
N VAL A 25 -5.91 18.70 -3.03
CA VAL A 25 -5.27 19.58 -2.05
C VAL A 25 -5.54 19.10 -0.64
N ASN A 26 -4.51 19.17 0.21
CA ASN A 26 -4.52 18.61 1.57
C ASN A 26 -4.65 19.68 2.66
N SER A 27 -4.49 20.97 2.35
CA SER A 27 -4.59 22.05 3.34
C SER A 27 -4.91 23.41 2.71
N MET A 28 -5.37 24.35 3.53
CA MET A 28 -5.56 25.76 3.14
C MET A 28 -4.26 26.37 2.58
N SER A 29 -3.12 26.11 3.23
CA SER A 29 -1.82 26.63 2.77
C SER A 29 -1.38 26.04 1.43
N GLU A 30 -1.84 24.85 1.05
CA GLU A 30 -1.59 24.31 -0.29
C GLU A 30 -2.43 25.04 -1.35
N ILE A 31 -3.69 25.36 -1.04
CA ILE A 31 -4.55 26.18 -1.90
C ILE A 31 -3.91 27.55 -2.15
N ASP A 32 -3.53 28.26 -1.08
CA ASP A 32 -2.92 29.59 -1.18
C ASP A 32 -1.69 29.60 -2.09
N ARG A 33 -0.84 28.57 -1.97
CA ARG A 33 0.37 28.43 -2.78
C ARG A 33 0.05 28.09 -4.23
N ILE A 34 -0.90 27.19 -4.50
CA ILE A 34 -1.35 26.87 -5.86
C ILE A 34 -1.90 28.12 -6.57
N LEU A 35 -2.66 28.96 -5.85
CA LEU A 35 -3.19 30.22 -6.37
C LEU A 35 -2.08 31.25 -6.59
N ALA A 36 -1.16 31.43 -5.64
CA ALA A 36 -0.06 32.38 -5.75
C ALA A 36 0.94 32.03 -6.86
N LEU A 37 1.13 30.74 -7.14
CA LEU A 37 1.96 30.23 -8.24
C LEU A 37 1.24 30.25 -9.60
N ASP A 38 -0.05 30.64 -9.64
CA ASP A 38 -0.90 30.67 -10.85
C ASP A 38 -0.90 29.33 -11.61
N LEU A 39 -0.93 28.22 -10.88
CA LEU A 39 -0.85 26.89 -11.51
C LEU A 39 -2.17 26.53 -12.19
N PRO A 40 -2.15 25.99 -13.42
CA PRO A 40 -3.36 25.77 -14.22
C PRO A 40 -4.17 24.52 -13.80
N ASN A 41 -3.64 23.72 -12.87
CA ASN A 41 -4.23 22.44 -12.45
C ASN A 41 -5.68 22.56 -11.95
N PRO A 42 -6.61 21.65 -12.29
CA PRO A 42 -7.89 21.59 -11.61
C PRO A 42 -7.71 21.24 -10.12
N ILE A 43 -8.50 21.89 -9.25
CA ILE A 43 -8.41 21.71 -7.79
C ILE A 43 -9.55 20.80 -7.31
N ALA A 44 -9.20 19.73 -6.62
CA ALA A 44 -10.11 18.90 -5.85
C ALA A 44 -9.73 18.97 -4.36
N LEU A 45 -10.70 18.94 -3.46
CA LEU A 45 -10.43 18.99 -2.02
C LEU A 45 -10.31 17.57 -1.45
N ARG A 46 -9.17 17.22 -0.87
CA ARG A 46 -9.09 16.04 -0.01
C ARG A 46 -9.62 16.41 1.36
N VAL A 47 -10.62 15.68 1.82
CA VAL A 47 -11.36 15.96 3.05
C VAL A 47 -11.05 14.88 4.07
N ASN A 48 -10.77 15.31 5.30
CA ASN A 48 -10.74 14.43 6.45
C ASN A 48 -12.18 14.15 6.88
N THR A 49 -12.71 12.95 6.59
CA THR A 49 -14.11 12.62 6.93
C THR A 49 -14.33 12.28 8.40
N ASP A 50 -13.32 12.41 9.26
CA ASP A 50 -13.30 11.96 10.67
C ASP A 50 -13.55 10.45 10.89
N ILE A 51 -13.53 9.66 9.81
CA ILE A 51 -13.69 8.20 9.84
C ILE A 51 -12.34 7.60 9.46
N GLY A 52 -11.60 7.11 10.44
CA GLY A 52 -10.33 6.42 10.20
C GLY A 52 -10.49 4.91 10.29
N ALA A 53 -9.85 4.16 9.39
CA ALA A 53 -9.83 2.69 9.44
C ALA A 53 -8.56 2.11 8.80
N GLY A 54 -8.01 1.06 9.38
CA GLY A 54 -6.88 0.33 8.81
C GLY A 54 -6.30 -0.72 9.76
N HIS A 55 -5.49 -1.62 9.21
CA HIS A 55 -4.87 -2.74 9.95
C HIS A 55 -3.76 -2.32 10.93
N HIS A 56 -3.28 -1.07 10.87
CA HIS A 56 -2.24 -0.53 11.73
C HIS A 56 -2.42 0.98 11.91
N VAL A 57 -2.00 1.54 13.05
CA VAL A 57 -2.16 2.98 13.35
C VAL A 57 -1.48 3.87 12.30
N ASP A 58 -0.28 3.50 11.86
CA ASP A 58 0.49 4.23 10.83
C ASP A 58 -0.12 4.22 9.42
N VAL A 59 -1.21 3.48 9.19
CA VAL A 59 -1.91 3.44 7.91
C VAL A 59 -3.33 3.99 7.97
N VAL A 60 -3.75 4.54 9.12
CA VAL A 60 -5.00 5.29 9.24
C VAL A 60 -4.75 6.72 8.75
N THR A 61 -5.65 7.24 7.91
CA THR A 61 -5.42 8.53 7.21
C THR A 61 -6.56 9.53 7.36
N ALA A 62 -7.51 9.28 8.26
CA ALA A 62 -8.60 10.18 8.62
C ALA A 62 -8.92 10.06 10.12
N GLY A 63 -9.58 11.06 10.70
CA GLY A 63 -9.80 11.20 12.14
C GLY A 63 -8.82 12.18 12.80
N GLY A 64 -8.94 12.34 14.13
CA GLY A 64 -8.08 13.25 14.89
C GLY A 64 -6.60 12.81 14.91
N GLY A 65 -5.68 13.77 14.80
CA GLY A 65 -4.24 13.53 14.93
C GLY A 65 -3.55 12.99 13.67
N VAL A 66 -4.23 12.97 12.53
CA VAL A 66 -3.62 12.67 11.22
C VAL A 66 -3.28 13.97 10.47
N LYS A 67 -2.31 13.90 9.56
CA LYS A 67 -1.83 15.07 8.79
C LYS A 67 -2.53 15.28 7.44
N PHE A 68 -3.63 14.58 7.18
CA PHE A 68 -4.16 14.38 5.83
C PHE A 68 -5.54 15.00 5.67
N GLY A 69 -5.71 15.72 4.57
CA GLY A 69 -6.98 16.33 4.20
C GLY A 69 -7.30 17.59 5.00
N ILE A 70 -8.21 18.38 4.44
CA ILE A 70 -8.81 19.55 5.07
C ILE A 70 -9.88 19.05 6.03
N ASP A 71 -9.87 19.55 7.26
CA ASP A 71 -10.88 19.20 8.26
C ASP A 71 -12.26 19.69 7.81
N LEU A 72 -13.31 18.92 8.13
CA LEU A 72 -14.69 19.24 7.72
C LEU A 72 -15.10 20.68 8.05
N ALA A 73 -14.63 21.22 9.18
CA ALA A 73 -14.91 22.58 9.60
C ALA A 73 -14.30 23.67 8.69
N GLU A 74 -13.26 23.34 7.93
CA GLU A 74 -12.53 24.27 7.05
C GLU A 74 -12.92 24.10 5.57
N VAL A 75 -13.67 23.05 5.22
CA VAL A 75 -14.00 22.74 3.82
C VAL A 75 -14.75 23.87 3.11
N ASP A 76 -15.69 24.52 3.80
CA ASP A 76 -16.41 25.67 3.24
C ASP A 76 -15.49 26.86 2.98
N ALA A 77 -14.58 27.15 3.91
CA ALA A 77 -13.58 28.20 3.74
C ALA A 77 -12.64 27.88 2.57
N ALA A 78 -12.20 26.62 2.44
CA ALA A 78 -11.40 26.15 1.33
C ALA A 78 -12.10 26.35 -0.02
N ARG A 79 -13.38 25.96 -0.11
CA ARG A 79 -14.21 26.17 -1.29
C ARG A 79 -14.29 27.66 -1.65
N MET A 80 -14.60 28.51 -0.67
CA MET A 80 -14.72 29.95 -0.88
C MET A 80 -13.42 30.57 -1.40
N VAL A 81 -12.27 30.25 -0.80
CA VAL A 81 -10.96 30.77 -1.27
C VAL A 81 -10.68 30.39 -2.72
N VAL A 82 -10.97 29.14 -3.11
CA VAL A 82 -10.80 28.70 -4.50
C VAL A 82 -11.77 29.44 -5.43
N GLU A 83 -13.03 29.59 -5.06
CA GLU A 83 -14.05 30.22 -5.90
C GLU A 83 -13.86 31.74 -6.03
N ASP A 84 -13.46 32.43 -4.95
CA ASP A 84 -13.17 33.87 -4.94
C ASP A 84 -11.95 34.23 -5.81
N SER A 85 -11.04 33.26 -6.05
CA SER A 85 -9.94 33.41 -7.01
C SER A 85 -10.39 33.34 -8.48
N GLY A 86 -11.67 33.08 -8.75
CA GLY A 86 -12.22 32.84 -10.09
C GLY A 86 -12.05 31.41 -10.60
N ARG A 87 -11.46 30.52 -9.78
CA ARG A 87 -11.32 29.09 -10.08
C ARG A 87 -12.53 28.33 -9.54
N ARG A 88 -12.53 27.01 -9.73
CA ARG A 88 -13.62 26.13 -9.27
C ARG A 88 -13.03 24.88 -8.65
N VAL A 89 -13.67 24.42 -7.59
CA VAL A 89 -13.44 23.06 -7.07
C VAL A 89 -14.14 22.08 -8.00
N VAL A 90 -13.37 21.13 -8.56
CA VAL A 90 -13.86 20.15 -9.54
C VAL A 90 -14.05 18.76 -8.95
N GLY A 91 -13.56 18.52 -7.73
CA GLY A 91 -13.67 17.22 -7.09
C GLY A 91 -13.62 17.31 -5.56
N VAL A 92 -14.17 16.29 -4.91
CA VAL A 92 -13.96 16.01 -3.49
C VAL A 92 -13.38 14.60 -3.35
N HIS A 93 -12.47 14.42 -2.41
CA HIS A 93 -11.71 13.19 -2.20
C HIS A 93 -11.67 12.80 -0.73
N ALA A 94 -11.80 11.52 -0.43
CA ALA A 94 -11.50 10.99 0.89
C ALA A 94 -10.68 9.71 0.78
N HIS A 95 -9.73 9.51 1.69
CA HIS A 95 -9.00 8.26 1.85
C HIS A 95 -8.81 8.03 3.36
N ILE A 96 -9.37 6.93 3.88
CA ILE A 96 -9.51 6.72 5.32
C ILE A 96 -8.47 5.78 5.94
N GLY A 97 -7.76 5.04 5.10
CA GLY A 97 -6.58 4.28 5.46
C GLY A 97 -6.34 3.08 4.56
N SER A 98 -5.64 2.06 5.07
CA SER A 98 -5.28 0.87 4.29
C SER A 98 -5.50 -0.43 5.05
N GLY A 99 -5.84 -1.49 4.30
CA GLY A 99 -6.07 -2.83 4.86
C GLY A 99 -7.33 -2.83 5.71
N ILE A 100 -8.43 -2.37 5.12
CA ILE A 100 -9.74 -2.28 5.76
C ILE A 100 -10.54 -3.51 5.35
N ASP A 101 -10.83 -4.39 6.32
CA ASP A 101 -11.43 -5.72 6.06
C ASP A 101 -12.96 -5.72 6.01
N SER A 102 -13.61 -4.57 6.29
CA SER A 102 -15.06 -4.46 6.25
C SER A 102 -15.52 -3.28 5.41
N ILE A 103 -16.68 -3.40 4.78
CA ILE A 103 -17.22 -2.33 3.92
C ILE A 103 -17.74 -1.14 4.73
N ALA A 104 -18.10 -1.33 5.99
CA ALA A 104 -18.83 -0.34 6.78
C ALA A 104 -18.10 1.02 6.90
N PRO A 105 -16.79 1.09 7.24
CA PRO A 105 -16.08 2.37 7.31
C PRO A 105 -15.95 3.06 5.94
N LEU A 106 -15.76 2.28 4.87
CA LEU A 106 -15.68 2.79 3.50
C LEU A 106 -17.01 3.39 3.05
N ILE A 107 -18.12 2.71 3.35
CA ILE A 107 -19.47 3.19 3.05
C ILE A 107 -19.84 4.41 3.90
N GLU A 108 -19.45 4.45 5.17
CA GLU A 108 -19.68 5.62 6.03
C GLU A 108 -18.94 6.85 5.50
N SER A 109 -17.67 6.69 5.11
CA SER A 109 -16.87 7.78 4.51
C SER A 109 -17.48 8.24 3.17
N ALA A 110 -17.91 7.29 2.34
CA ALA A 110 -18.58 7.59 1.08
C ALA A 110 -19.87 8.40 1.30
N ARG A 111 -20.69 8.07 2.32
CA ARG A 111 -21.89 8.85 2.66
C ARG A 111 -21.54 10.28 3.03
N ARG A 112 -20.54 10.50 3.91
CA ARG A 112 -20.10 11.85 4.29
C ARG A 112 -19.62 12.65 3.08
N LEU A 113 -18.89 12.01 2.17
CA LEU A 113 -18.41 12.66 0.96
C LEU A 113 -19.54 13.00 -0.02
N LEU A 114 -20.54 12.12 -0.15
CA LEU A 114 -21.74 12.36 -0.96
C LEU A 114 -22.58 13.51 -0.40
N ASP A 115 -22.79 13.55 0.93
CA ASP A 115 -23.53 14.63 1.58
C ASP A 115 -22.81 15.97 1.37
N LEU A 116 -21.51 16.02 1.64
CA LEU A 116 -20.68 17.20 1.42
C LEU A 116 -20.69 17.67 -0.03
N SER A 117 -20.72 16.73 -1.00
CA SER A 117 -20.69 17.08 -2.42
C SER A 117 -21.87 17.96 -2.86
N THR A 118 -22.97 17.96 -2.10
CA THR A 118 -24.17 18.78 -2.40
C THR A 118 -23.90 20.28 -2.30
N ASP A 119 -22.93 20.70 -1.50
CA ASP A 119 -22.53 22.10 -1.31
C ASP A 119 -21.62 22.63 -2.43
N PHE A 120 -21.19 21.76 -3.35
CA PHE A 120 -20.23 22.10 -4.41
C PHE A 120 -20.89 22.02 -5.79
N PRO A 121 -21.35 23.14 -6.38
CA PRO A 121 -22.13 23.10 -7.62
C PRO A 121 -21.32 22.65 -8.85
N ASN A 122 -20.00 22.85 -8.84
CA ASN A 122 -19.11 22.69 -10.00
C ASN A 122 -18.36 21.36 -10.07
N LEU A 123 -18.69 20.39 -9.21
CA LEU A 123 -18.01 19.10 -9.19
C LEU A 123 -18.18 18.35 -10.51
N ARG A 124 -17.13 17.61 -10.86
CA ARG A 124 -17.11 16.60 -11.93
C ARG A 124 -16.80 15.21 -11.37
N TRP A 125 -16.18 15.14 -10.19
CA TRP A 125 -15.70 13.91 -9.58
C TRP A 125 -16.00 13.82 -8.09
N ILE A 126 -16.34 12.62 -7.65
CA ILE A 126 -16.30 12.22 -6.24
C ILE A 126 -15.34 11.04 -6.15
N ASN A 127 -14.25 11.19 -5.41
CA ASN A 127 -13.19 10.20 -5.28
C ASN A 127 -13.24 9.58 -3.88
N PHE A 128 -13.68 8.32 -3.83
CA PHE A 128 -13.87 7.57 -2.58
C PHE A 128 -12.57 6.94 -2.06
N GLY A 129 -11.44 7.21 -2.71
CA GLY A 129 -10.14 6.70 -2.32
C GLY A 129 -10.05 5.19 -2.44
N GLY A 130 -9.31 4.57 -1.52
CA GLY A 130 -8.95 3.16 -1.59
C GLY A 130 -8.96 2.53 -0.21
N GLY A 131 -7.97 1.68 0.06
CA GLY A 131 -7.80 1.07 1.38
C GLY A 131 -8.34 -0.35 1.51
N ILE A 132 -8.95 -0.87 0.44
CA ILE A 132 -9.41 -2.25 0.30
C ILE A 132 -8.28 -3.23 0.65
N SER A 133 -8.57 -4.20 1.51
CA SER A 133 -7.62 -5.22 1.98
C SER A 133 -7.52 -6.41 1.04
N VAL A 134 -6.58 -7.31 1.35
CA VAL A 134 -6.38 -8.63 0.72
C VAL A 134 -6.02 -9.63 1.81
N PRO A 135 -6.32 -10.94 1.65
CA PRO A 135 -6.03 -11.95 2.66
C PRO A 135 -4.54 -12.36 2.64
N TYR A 136 -3.73 -11.79 3.53
CA TYR A 136 -2.31 -12.17 3.67
C TYR A 136 -2.09 -13.55 4.31
N GLU A 137 -3.06 -14.02 5.09
CA GLU A 137 -2.97 -15.30 5.81
C GLU A 137 -3.79 -16.38 5.09
N PRO A 138 -3.26 -17.60 4.94
CA PRO A 138 -4.03 -18.71 4.39
C PRO A 138 -5.32 -18.95 5.17
N GLY A 139 -6.45 -18.96 4.48
CA GLY A 139 -7.78 -19.17 5.08
C GLY A 139 -8.41 -17.91 5.67
N ALA A 140 -7.75 -16.75 5.62
CA ALA A 140 -8.42 -15.48 5.86
C ALA A 140 -9.50 -15.22 4.81
N ALA A 141 -10.56 -14.53 5.20
CA ALA A 141 -11.65 -14.19 4.29
C ALA A 141 -11.23 -13.08 3.32
N ASP A 142 -11.69 -13.18 2.08
CA ASP A 142 -11.56 -12.10 1.10
C ASP A 142 -12.37 -10.88 1.52
N PHE A 143 -11.92 -9.70 1.10
CA PHE A 143 -12.73 -8.49 1.17
C PHE A 143 -13.98 -8.67 0.28
N PRO A 144 -15.20 -8.40 0.78
CA PRO A 144 -16.44 -8.60 0.03
C PRO A 144 -16.64 -7.48 -1.01
N ILE A 145 -15.88 -7.54 -2.10
CA ILE A 145 -15.80 -6.49 -3.12
C ILE A 145 -17.14 -6.25 -3.83
N ASP A 146 -17.91 -7.32 -4.07
CA ASP A 146 -19.22 -7.23 -4.72
C ASP A 146 -20.24 -6.53 -3.82
N ASP A 147 -20.24 -6.83 -2.52
CA ASP A 147 -21.10 -6.16 -1.54
C ASP A 147 -20.73 -4.68 -1.40
N TYR A 148 -19.43 -4.37 -1.39
CA TYR A 148 -18.95 -2.99 -1.39
C TYR A 148 -19.42 -2.23 -2.64
N GLY A 149 -19.25 -2.81 -3.83
CA GLY A 149 -19.69 -2.22 -5.08
C GLY A 149 -21.20 -2.01 -5.15
N ALA A 150 -21.98 -2.98 -4.69
CA ALA A 150 -23.44 -2.91 -4.64
C ALA A 150 -23.93 -1.81 -3.69
N GLU A 151 -23.38 -1.76 -2.46
CA GLU A 151 -23.77 -0.76 -1.46
C GLU A 151 -23.33 0.65 -1.87
N LEU A 152 -22.12 0.82 -2.41
CA LEU A 152 -21.64 2.11 -2.91
C LEU A 152 -22.53 2.61 -4.07
N THR A 153 -22.87 1.73 -5.01
CA THR A 153 -23.80 2.06 -6.10
C THR A 153 -25.16 2.48 -5.55
N ARG A 154 -25.70 1.74 -4.58
CA ARG A 154 -27.01 2.02 -3.97
C ARG A 154 -27.07 3.43 -3.36
N ILE A 155 -26.00 3.90 -2.73
CA ILE A 155 -25.98 5.21 -2.07
C ILE A 155 -25.62 6.35 -3.02
N ALA A 156 -24.84 6.09 -4.06
CA ALA A 156 -24.27 7.13 -4.91
C ALA A 156 -25.01 7.32 -6.26
N ASP A 157 -25.55 6.26 -6.87
CA ASP A 157 -25.97 6.25 -8.28
C ASP A 157 -26.96 7.38 -8.62
N ARG A 158 -27.98 7.59 -7.78
CA ARG A 158 -28.96 8.65 -7.99
C ARG A 158 -28.32 10.04 -8.03
N LEU A 159 -27.44 10.35 -7.07
CA LEU A 159 -26.78 11.64 -6.99
C LEU A 159 -25.82 11.84 -8.15
N LEU A 160 -25.01 10.82 -8.46
CA LEU A 160 -24.03 10.85 -9.54
C LEU A 160 -24.70 11.09 -10.89
N ARG A 161 -25.79 10.37 -11.20
CA ARG A 161 -26.54 10.55 -12.46
C ARG A 161 -27.25 11.89 -12.54
N ALA A 162 -27.87 12.33 -11.45
CA ALA A 162 -28.61 13.60 -11.43
C ALA A 162 -27.71 14.81 -11.67
N ARG A 163 -26.41 14.67 -11.38
CA ARG A 163 -25.42 15.75 -11.45
C ARG A 163 -24.29 15.52 -12.47
N ASP A 164 -24.38 14.44 -13.26
CA ASP A 164 -23.34 14.04 -14.21
C ASP A 164 -21.93 13.96 -13.59
N LEU A 165 -21.85 13.33 -12.41
CA LEU A 165 -20.61 13.17 -11.65
C LEU A 165 -19.99 11.80 -11.90
N ASN A 166 -18.65 11.77 -11.97
CA ASN A 166 -17.88 10.54 -12.07
C ASN A 166 -17.44 10.07 -10.68
N ALA A 167 -17.63 8.78 -10.39
CA ALA A 167 -17.05 8.13 -9.22
C ALA A 167 -15.62 7.67 -9.51
N ILE A 168 -14.73 7.83 -8.53
CA ILE A 168 -13.35 7.33 -8.60
C ILE A 168 -13.06 6.46 -7.37
N LEU A 169 -12.35 5.36 -7.60
CA LEU A 169 -11.71 4.53 -6.59
C LEU A 169 -10.19 4.50 -6.87
N GLU A 170 -9.40 4.42 -5.82
CA GLU A 170 -7.93 4.42 -5.82
C GLU A 170 -7.37 3.12 -5.17
N PRO A 171 -7.76 1.91 -5.63
CA PRO A 171 -7.22 0.68 -5.08
C PRO A 171 -5.75 0.52 -5.46
N GLY A 172 -4.86 0.54 -4.47
CA GLY A 172 -3.46 0.17 -4.63
C GLY A 172 -3.25 -1.30 -4.30
N ARG A 173 -3.30 -1.61 -2.99
CA ARG A 173 -3.06 -2.96 -2.43
C ARG A 173 -3.86 -4.04 -3.15
N TYR A 174 -5.17 -3.83 -3.26
CA TYR A 174 -6.11 -4.79 -3.83
C TYR A 174 -5.76 -5.22 -5.26
N LEU A 175 -5.17 -4.33 -6.08
CA LEU A 175 -4.86 -4.66 -7.47
C LEU A 175 -3.56 -5.46 -7.63
N VAL A 176 -2.59 -5.28 -6.73
CA VAL A 176 -1.21 -5.73 -6.98
C VAL A 176 -0.58 -6.53 -5.85
N ALA A 177 -1.19 -6.65 -4.68
CA ALA A 177 -0.58 -7.37 -3.56
C ALA A 177 -0.32 -8.84 -3.91
N GLU A 178 -1.38 -9.58 -4.24
CA GLU A 178 -1.37 -11.02 -4.50
C GLU A 178 -0.65 -11.40 -5.80
N SER A 179 -0.40 -10.44 -6.70
CA SER A 179 0.31 -10.69 -7.95
C SER A 179 1.84 -10.76 -7.80
N GLY A 180 2.39 -10.38 -6.64
CA GLY A 180 3.83 -10.34 -6.40
C GLY A 180 4.29 -11.31 -5.33
N THR A 181 5.38 -12.02 -5.60
CA THR A 181 6.10 -12.84 -4.61
C THR A 181 7.57 -12.46 -4.61
N LEU A 182 8.13 -12.19 -3.43
CA LEU A 182 9.58 -11.99 -3.30
C LEU A 182 10.26 -13.34 -3.15
N LEU A 183 11.18 -13.67 -4.06
CA LEU A 183 12.02 -14.87 -3.94
C LEU A 183 13.37 -14.54 -3.29
N SER A 184 13.82 -15.39 -2.39
CA SER A 184 15.11 -15.25 -1.73
C SER A 184 15.73 -16.61 -1.43
N ARG A 185 17.06 -16.69 -1.52
CA ARG A 185 17.82 -17.90 -1.20
C ARG A 185 18.12 -18.00 0.28
N VAL A 186 17.98 -19.20 0.82
CA VAL A 186 18.36 -19.52 2.19
C VAL A 186 19.88 -19.61 2.27
N THR A 187 20.47 -18.83 3.16
CA THR A 187 21.91 -18.75 3.38
C THR A 187 22.36 -19.57 4.58
N SER A 188 21.50 -19.77 5.58
CA SER A 188 21.83 -20.52 6.77
C SER A 188 20.61 -21.11 7.47
N ARG A 189 20.83 -22.24 8.15
CA ARG A 189 19.90 -22.84 9.11
C ARG A 189 20.68 -23.15 10.39
N ARG A 190 20.23 -22.65 11.53
CA ARG A 190 20.92 -22.84 12.82
C ARG A 190 19.96 -22.87 13.99
N ILE A 191 20.39 -23.42 15.13
CA ILE A 191 19.68 -23.30 16.40
C ILE A 191 20.27 -22.11 17.18
N SER A 192 19.42 -21.23 17.71
CA SER A 192 19.80 -20.15 18.60
C SER A 192 18.69 -19.92 19.62
N GLY A 193 19.05 -19.82 20.91
CA GLY A 193 18.06 -19.65 21.98
C GLY A 193 17.03 -20.78 22.07
N GLY A 194 17.38 -21.99 21.63
CA GLY A 194 16.46 -23.14 21.59
C GLY A 194 15.48 -23.15 20.41
N GLN A 195 15.56 -22.20 19.49
CA GLN A 195 14.70 -22.12 18.31
C GLN A 195 15.51 -22.31 17.02
N TRP A 196 14.86 -22.82 15.98
CA TRP A 196 15.44 -22.84 14.64
C TRP A 196 15.34 -21.47 13.97
N TRP A 197 16.45 -21.05 13.37
CA TRP A 197 16.57 -19.81 12.61
C TRP A 197 16.97 -20.13 11.17
N ILE A 198 16.23 -19.57 10.22
CA ILE A 198 16.50 -19.60 8.79
C ILE A 198 16.95 -18.20 8.37
N GLY A 199 18.20 -18.08 7.92
CA GLY A 199 18.72 -16.85 7.34
C GLY A 199 18.52 -16.84 5.83
N VAL A 200 18.08 -15.71 5.26
CA VAL A 200 17.84 -15.55 3.82
C VAL A 200 18.69 -14.43 3.21
N ASP A 201 18.89 -14.42 1.89
CA ASP A 201 19.72 -13.43 1.18
C ASP A 201 19.02 -12.11 0.82
N THR A 202 17.93 -11.82 1.54
CA THR A 202 17.18 -10.57 1.49
C THR A 202 16.96 -10.05 2.90
N GLY A 203 16.42 -8.84 3.06
CA GLY A 203 16.08 -8.27 4.35
C GLY A 203 14.92 -7.29 4.25
N PHE A 204 14.61 -6.60 5.36
CA PHE A 204 13.55 -5.59 5.38
C PHE A 204 13.80 -4.47 4.37
N ASN A 205 15.04 -4.26 3.94
CA ASN A 205 15.37 -3.26 2.93
C ASN A 205 14.70 -3.59 1.58
N HIS A 206 14.32 -4.84 1.29
CA HIS A 206 13.55 -5.19 0.09
C HIS A 206 12.06 -5.45 0.38
N LEU A 207 11.73 -5.92 1.58
CA LEU A 207 10.35 -6.11 2.03
C LEU A 207 10.20 -5.65 3.48
N VAL A 208 9.91 -4.36 3.65
CA VAL A 208 9.95 -3.71 4.96
C VAL A 208 8.76 -4.02 5.86
N ARG A 209 7.64 -4.50 5.27
CA ARG A 209 6.36 -4.59 5.96
C ARG A 209 6.38 -5.45 7.24
N PRO A 210 7.02 -6.64 7.27
CA PRO A 210 7.12 -7.41 8.50
C PRO A 210 7.88 -6.66 9.60
N SER A 211 8.97 -5.98 9.24
CA SER A 211 9.77 -5.23 10.20
C SER A 211 9.12 -3.94 10.69
N LYS A 212 8.37 -3.25 9.83
CA LYS A 212 7.75 -1.96 10.15
C LYS A 212 6.38 -2.08 10.81
N TYR A 213 5.57 -3.04 10.37
CA TYR A 213 4.16 -3.15 10.76
C TYR A 213 3.83 -4.46 11.49
N GLY A 214 4.81 -5.37 11.67
CA GLY A 214 4.53 -6.75 12.06
C GLY A 214 3.64 -7.47 11.05
N ALA A 215 3.67 -7.05 9.79
CA ALA A 215 2.77 -7.57 8.76
C ALA A 215 3.10 -9.02 8.41
N TYR A 216 2.07 -9.86 8.34
CA TYR A 216 2.19 -11.21 7.83
C TYR A 216 2.38 -11.21 6.31
N HIS A 217 3.24 -12.11 5.83
CA HIS A 217 3.34 -12.58 4.45
C HIS A 217 3.48 -14.09 4.48
N HIS A 218 2.70 -14.83 3.71
CA HIS A 218 2.85 -16.29 3.66
C HIS A 218 4.24 -16.67 3.12
N ILE A 219 4.92 -17.61 3.77
CA ILE A 219 6.27 -18.05 3.39
C ILE A 219 6.20 -19.49 2.93
N VAL A 220 6.61 -19.73 1.69
CA VAL A 220 6.65 -21.06 1.07
C VAL A 220 8.07 -21.45 0.69
N ASN A 221 8.41 -22.74 0.76
CA ASN A 221 9.64 -23.24 0.17
C ASN A 221 9.42 -23.52 -1.32
N ALA A 222 9.91 -22.62 -2.16
CA ALA A 222 9.76 -22.67 -3.62
C ALA A 222 10.66 -23.72 -4.29
N THR A 223 11.68 -24.26 -3.61
CA THR A 223 12.51 -25.35 -4.14
C THR A 223 11.75 -26.68 -4.18
N ASN A 224 10.83 -26.88 -3.22
CA ASN A 224 10.11 -28.14 -3.07
C ASN A 224 8.81 -28.21 -3.92
N GLY A 225 8.66 -27.35 -4.94
CA GLY A 225 7.47 -27.25 -5.79
C GLY A 225 7.06 -28.53 -6.55
N SER A 226 7.89 -29.58 -6.54
CA SER A 226 7.54 -30.92 -7.05
C SER A 226 7.01 -31.88 -5.98
N ALA A 227 6.76 -31.43 -4.74
CA ALA A 227 6.37 -32.29 -3.62
C ALA A 227 5.01 -32.99 -3.78
N ALA A 228 4.25 -32.76 -4.86
CA ALA A 228 3.15 -33.64 -5.22
C ALA A 228 3.59 -35.12 -5.35
N SER A 229 4.84 -35.37 -5.78
CA SER A 229 5.39 -36.74 -5.91
C SER A 229 6.09 -37.27 -4.64
N LEU A 230 6.32 -36.43 -3.62
CA LEU A 230 6.96 -36.83 -2.35
C LEU A 230 5.96 -37.00 -1.20
N ARG A 231 4.76 -36.42 -1.33
CA ARG A 231 3.65 -36.53 -0.37
C ARG A 231 3.09 -37.94 -0.21
N GLU A 232 3.34 -38.84 -1.16
CA GLU A 232 2.89 -40.24 -1.08
C GLU A 232 3.81 -41.13 -0.22
N THR A 233 5.02 -40.69 0.12
CA THR A 233 6.06 -41.56 0.71
C THR A 233 6.55 -41.16 2.10
N PHE A 234 6.28 -39.93 2.55
CA PHE A 234 6.75 -39.43 3.83
C PHE A 234 5.62 -38.89 4.69
N ASP A 235 5.75 -39.07 6.00
CA ASP A 235 4.83 -38.53 7.01
C ASP A 235 4.78 -36.99 6.89
N VAL A 236 3.57 -36.45 6.70
CA VAL A 236 3.33 -35.02 6.42
C VAL A 236 3.86 -34.14 7.54
N GLU A 237 3.89 -34.64 8.78
CA GLU A 237 4.46 -33.91 9.92
C GLU A 237 5.99 -33.74 9.85
N GLN A 238 6.73 -34.66 9.21
CA GLN A 238 8.19 -34.56 9.06
C GLN A 238 8.64 -33.59 7.96
N MET A 239 7.68 -33.01 7.23
CA MET A 239 7.94 -32.06 6.14
C MET A 239 7.86 -30.60 6.57
N HIS A 240 7.57 -30.29 7.84
CA HIS A 240 7.48 -28.92 8.33
C HIS A 240 8.34 -28.71 9.59
N ASP A 241 8.88 -27.50 9.74
CA ASP A 241 9.61 -27.06 10.93
C ASP A 241 8.99 -25.75 11.45
N ASP A 242 8.93 -25.59 12.78
CA ASP A 242 8.67 -24.30 13.42
C ASP A 242 9.96 -23.50 13.51
N VAL A 243 10.04 -22.41 12.74
CA VAL A 243 11.28 -21.64 12.61
C VAL A 243 11.03 -20.13 12.65
N VAL A 244 12.08 -19.40 12.98
CA VAL A 244 12.16 -17.95 12.77
C VAL A 244 12.88 -17.68 11.45
N VAL A 245 12.31 -16.86 10.56
CA VAL A 245 12.96 -16.44 9.32
C VAL A 245 13.50 -15.02 9.49
N ALA A 246 14.80 -14.83 9.25
CA ALA A 246 15.51 -13.56 9.41
C ALA A 246 16.33 -13.21 8.17
N GLY A 247 16.53 -11.92 7.94
CA GLY A 247 17.25 -11.42 6.78
C GLY A 247 18.77 -11.35 6.95
N ASN A 248 19.42 -10.67 6.01
CA ASN A 248 20.88 -10.54 5.91
C ASN A 248 21.43 -9.15 6.27
N LEU A 249 20.69 -8.37 7.04
CA LEU A 249 21.09 -7.05 7.51
C LEU A 249 21.70 -7.12 8.91
N CYS A 250 22.63 -6.21 9.20
CA CYS A 250 23.21 -6.04 10.53
C CYS A 250 22.28 -5.22 11.44
N GLU A 251 21.00 -5.58 11.47
CA GLU A 251 19.96 -4.92 12.27
C GLU A 251 19.11 -5.98 12.97
N SER A 252 18.91 -5.80 14.26
CA SER A 252 18.20 -6.76 15.12
C SER A 252 16.73 -6.96 14.73
N GLY A 253 16.12 -5.92 14.15
CA GLY A 253 14.74 -5.95 13.65
C GLY A 253 14.58 -6.60 12.26
N ASP A 254 15.64 -7.13 11.65
CA ASP A 254 15.61 -7.79 10.34
C ASP A 254 15.09 -9.24 10.44
N VAL A 255 13.84 -9.35 10.88
CA VAL A 255 13.13 -10.61 11.09
C VAL A 255 11.79 -10.55 10.34
N PHE A 256 11.55 -11.55 9.48
CA PHE A 256 10.31 -11.65 8.70
C PHE A 256 9.17 -12.31 9.47
N THR A 257 9.48 -13.22 10.39
CA THR A 257 8.49 -13.87 11.25
C THR A 257 8.50 -13.20 12.62
N ARG A 258 7.79 -12.08 12.73
CA ARG A 258 7.66 -11.32 13.98
C ARG A 258 6.23 -10.82 14.17
N ASP A 259 5.86 -10.57 15.41
CA ASP A 259 4.55 -9.99 15.77
C ASP A 259 4.54 -8.45 15.65
N GLN A 260 3.38 -7.85 15.86
CA GLN A 260 3.18 -6.39 15.83
C GLN A 260 3.91 -5.64 16.96
N SER A 261 4.26 -6.32 18.05
CA SER A 261 5.10 -5.75 19.12
C SER A 261 6.59 -5.78 18.75
N GLY A 262 6.92 -6.44 17.65
CA GLY A 262 8.24 -6.52 17.10
C GLY A 262 9.06 -7.72 17.59
N HIS A 263 8.46 -8.66 18.32
CA HIS A 263 9.17 -9.85 18.80
C HIS A 263 9.22 -10.93 17.71
N ALA A 264 10.36 -11.61 17.60
CA ALA A 264 10.48 -12.76 16.73
C ALA A 264 9.54 -13.89 17.20
N ILE A 265 8.81 -14.48 16.25
CA ILE A 265 7.91 -15.62 16.47
C ILE A 265 8.26 -16.73 15.50
N THR A 266 8.03 -17.97 15.92
CA THR A 266 8.15 -19.13 15.02
C THR A 266 6.93 -19.20 14.11
N ARG A 267 7.14 -19.57 12.85
CA ARG A 267 6.08 -19.94 11.91
C ARG A 267 6.38 -21.32 11.36
N ARG A 268 5.33 -22.13 11.22
CA ARG A 268 5.39 -23.44 10.60
C ARG A 268 5.58 -23.28 9.10
N ILE A 269 6.72 -23.72 8.58
CA ILE A 269 7.03 -23.70 7.15
C ILE A 269 7.50 -25.07 6.69
N ASP A 270 7.44 -25.35 5.39
CA ASP A 270 8.07 -26.53 4.81
C ASP A 270 9.55 -26.59 5.20
N ARG A 271 10.02 -27.81 5.48
CA ARG A 271 11.40 -28.07 5.88
C ARG A 271 12.34 -27.46 4.86
N THR A 272 13.20 -26.58 5.37
CA THR A 272 14.03 -25.69 4.57
C THR A 272 15.48 -25.84 4.99
N ASN A 273 16.39 -25.89 4.02
CA ASN A 273 17.83 -25.99 4.24
C ASN A 273 18.59 -24.87 3.50
N ALA A 274 19.87 -24.69 3.85
CA ALA A 274 20.74 -23.76 3.11
C ALA A 274 20.80 -24.15 1.63
N GLY A 275 20.64 -23.15 0.74
CA GLY A 275 20.56 -23.33 -0.70
C GLY A 275 19.14 -23.30 -1.27
N ASP A 276 18.12 -23.62 -0.46
CA ASP A 276 16.71 -23.57 -0.88
C ASP A 276 16.25 -22.14 -1.22
N LEU A 277 15.13 -22.03 -1.92
CA LEU A 277 14.46 -20.78 -2.24
C LEU A 277 13.20 -20.66 -1.39
N LEU A 278 13.06 -19.54 -0.70
CA LEU A 278 11.82 -19.15 -0.05
C LEU A 278 11.10 -18.10 -0.90
N GLY A 279 9.77 -18.23 -0.99
CA GLY A 279 8.87 -17.23 -1.55
C GLY A 279 8.09 -16.55 -0.43
N PHE A 280 8.13 -15.23 -0.39
CA PHE A 280 7.30 -14.38 0.46
C PHE A 280 6.13 -13.88 -0.39
N CYS A 281 4.96 -14.50 -0.23
CA CYS A 281 3.76 -14.22 -1.01
C CYS A 281 3.20 -12.81 -0.74
N ASP A 282 2.33 -12.32 -1.61
CA ASP A 282 1.58 -11.06 -1.46
C ASP A 282 2.45 -9.80 -1.33
N ALA A 283 3.65 -9.86 -1.89
CA ALA A 283 4.68 -8.82 -1.84
C ALA A 283 4.58 -7.79 -2.98
N GLY A 284 3.57 -7.88 -3.85
CA GLY A 284 3.46 -6.96 -4.99
C GLY A 284 3.00 -5.54 -4.61
N ALA A 285 2.36 -5.37 -3.44
CA ALA A 285 2.00 -4.07 -2.90
C ALA A 285 2.89 -3.70 -1.71
N TYR A 286 3.49 -2.51 -1.75
CA TYR A 286 4.35 -2.00 -0.67
C TYR A 286 5.55 -2.92 -0.36
N GLY A 287 5.97 -3.74 -1.33
CA GLY A 287 7.24 -4.46 -1.34
C GLY A 287 8.30 -3.59 -2.01
N PHE A 288 8.52 -3.79 -3.30
CA PHE A 288 9.54 -3.07 -4.07
C PHE A 288 9.42 -1.55 -3.98
N SER A 289 8.20 -1.01 -3.97
CA SER A 289 7.96 0.44 -3.86
C SER A 289 8.42 1.07 -2.54
N MET A 290 8.65 0.25 -1.50
CA MET A 290 9.21 0.68 -0.22
C MET A 290 10.64 0.17 0.00
N ALA A 291 11.26 -0.41 -1.02
CA ALA A 291 12.61 -0.93 -0.92
C ALA A 291 13.63 0.21 -0.76
N SER A 292 14.75 -0.10 -0.09
CA SER A 292 15.82 0.83 0.25
C SER A 292 17.18 0.19 0.04
N LEU A 293 18.19 1.05 -0.05
CA LEU A 293 19.60 0.67 -0.18
C LEU A 293 20.29 0.47 1.19
N TYR A 294 19.50 0.27 2.26
CA TYR A 294 20.03 0.08 3.61
C TYR A 294 21.06 -1.06 3.64
N ASN A 295 22.17 -0.85 4.36
CA ASN A 295 23.37 -1.70 4.33
C ASN A 295 23.99 -1.92 2.94
N ALA A 296 23.89 -0.91 2.06
CA ALA A 296 24.45 -0.92 0.71
C ALA A 296 24.04 -2.17 -0.09
N ARG A 297 22.79 -2.59 0.07
CA ARG A 297 22.21 -3.72 -0.67
C ARG A 297 21.54 -3.21 -1.94
N PRO A 298 21.96 -3.68 -3.14
CA PRO A 298 21.31 -3.29 -4.38
C PRO A 298 19.87 -3.80 -4.49
N LEU A 299 18.99 -3.00 -5.09
CA LEU A 299 17.61 -3.39 -5.34
C LEU A 299 17.52 -4.66 -6.24
N PRO A 300 16.59 -5.58 -5.95
CA PRO A 300 16.43 -6.80 -6.74
C PRO A 300 15.88 -6.51 -8.14
N ALA A 301 15.97 -7.49 -9.02
CA ALA A 301 15.26 -7.50 -10.29
C ALA A 301 13.74 -7.70 -10.07
N GLU A 302 12.93 -7.21 -11.01
CA GLU A 302 11.50 -7.54 -11.08
C GLU A 302 11.21 -8.29 -12.39
N VAL A 303 10.52 -9.42 -12.28
CA VAL A 303 10.16 -10.29 -13.41
C VAL A 303 8.64 -10.36 -13.49
N LEU A 304 8.08 -10.05 -14.66
CA LEU A 304 6.67 -10.27 -14.95
C LEU A 304 6.50 -11.66 -15.58
N ILE A 305 5.61 -12.45 -15.01
CA ILE A 305 5.17 -13.73 -15.57
C ILE A 305 3.80 -13.51 -16.23
N ASP A 306 3.68 -13.89 -17.50
CA ASP A 306 2.45 -13.85 -18.29
C ASP A 306 2.27 -15.18 -19.03
N GLY A 307 1.33 -16.00 -18.55
CA GLY A 307 1.24 -17.41 -18.92
C GLY A 307 2.53 -18.16 -18.62
N ASP A 308 3.08 -18.84 -19.63
CA ASP A 308 4.35 -19.57 -19.52
C ASP A 308 5.60 -18.70 -19.75
N ASN A 309 5.43 -17.40 -20.01
CA ASN A 309 6.52 -16.50 -20.36
C ASN A 309 6.93 -15.62 -19.19
N GLY A 310 8.22 -15.66 -18.83
CA GLY A 310 8.82 -14.70 -17.90
C GLY A 310 9.64 -13.64 -18.64
N ARG A 311 9.45 -12.37 -18.30
CA ARG A 311 10.28 -11.26 -18.82
C ARG A 311 10.75 -10.35 -17.70
N LEU A 312 12.00 -9.92 -17.79
CA LEU A 312 12.56 -8.90 -16.92
C LEU A 312 11.87 -7.56 -17.22
N ILE A 313 11.24 -6.96 -16.21
CA ILE A 313 10.63 -5.63 -16.29
C ILE A 313 11.45 -4.58 -15.56
N ARG A 314 12.40 -5.02 -14.72
CA ARG A 314 13.38 -4.18 -14.07
C ARG A 314 14.67 -4.95 -13.81
N ASP A 315 15.79 -4.38 -14.23
CA ASP A 315 17.11 -4.93 -13.95
C ASP A 315 17.45 -4.88 -12.46
N ARG A 316 18.20 -5.88 -11.99
CA ARG A 316 18.82 -5.86 -10.67
C ARG A 316 19.87 -4.75 -10.63
N GLN A 317 19.86 -3.94 -9.58
CA GLN A 317 20.94 -2.98 -9.36
C GLN A 317 22.26 -3.67 -9.02
N THR A 318 23.34 -3.04 -9.41
CA THR A 318 24.72 -3.46 -9.13
C THR A 318 25.34 -2.60 -8.03
N PHE A 319 26.53 -2.99 -7.55
CA PHE A 319 27.29 -2.13 -6.64
C PHE A 319 27.74 -0.82 -7.30
N ASP A 320 28.01 -0.84 -8.60
CA ASP A 320 28.37 0.37 -9.36
C ASP A 320 27.22 1.38 -9.39
N ASP A 321 25.98 0.91 -9.44
CA ASP A 321 24.79 1.77 -9.33
C ASP A 321 24.71 2.48 -7.97
N LEU A 322 25.16 1.83 -6.89
CA LEU A 322 25.11 2.40 -5.54
C LEU A 322 26.08 3.57 -5.36
N VAL A 323 27.25 3.52 -6.00
CA VAL A 323 28.28 4.55 -5.88
C VAL A 323 28.16 5.64 -6.93
N LYS A 324 27.20 5.52 -7.85
CA LYS A 324 26.98 6.49 -8.92
C LYS A 324 26.60 7.85 -8.32
N GLY A 325 27.44 8.86 -8.57
CA GLY A 325 27.22 10.23 -8.09
C GLY A 325 27.74 10.52 -6.69
N MET A 326 28.33 9.52 -6.01
CA MET A 326 29.12 9.76 -4.81
C MET A 326 30.45 10.44 -5.23
N ARG A 327 30.75 11.58 -4.61
CA ARG A 327 31.98 12.37 -4.83
C ARG A 327 32.86 12.32 -3.59
#